data_AF-A0A444R473-F1
#
_entry.id   AF-A0A444R473-F1
#
_cell.length_a   1.000
_cell.length_b   1.000
_cell.length_c   1.000
_cell.angle_alpha   90.00
_cell.angle_beta   90.00
_cell.angle_gamma   90.00
#
_symmetry.space_group_name_H-M   'P 1'
#
loop_
_entity.id
_entity.type
_entity.pdbx_description
1 polymer ?
#
loop_
_entity_poly.entity_id
_entity_poly.type
_entity_poly.pdbx_seq_one_letter_code
_entity_poly.pdbx_strand_id
1 'polypeptide(L)'
;KEFVESLETPRRILLMVKAGAGTDAAIDSLKPYLDKGDIIIDGGNTFFQDTIRRNRELSAEGFNFIGTGVSGGEEGALKGPSIMPGGQKEAYELVAPILTKIAAVAEDGEPCVTYIGADGAGHYVKMVHNGIEYGDMQLIAEAYSLLKGGLNLTNEELAQTFTEWNNGELSSYLIDITKDIFTKKDEDGNYLVDVILDEAANKGTGKWTSQSALDLGEPLSLITESVFARYISSLKDQRVAASKVLSGPQAQRAGDKAEFIEKVRRALYLGKIVSYAQGFSQLRAASEEYNWDLNYGEIAKIFRAGCIIRAQFLQKITDAYAENPQIANLLLAPYFKQIADDYQQALRDVVAYAVQNGIPVPTFAAAVAYYDSYRAAVLPANLIQAQRDYFGAHTYKRIDKEGVFHTEWLD
;
A
#
# COMPACT_ATOMS: atom_id res chain seq x y z
N LYS A 1 -7.04 -17.20 -33.68
CA LYS A 1 -6.31 -18.17 -34.52
C LYS A 1 -5.05 -17.57 -35.13
N GLU A 2 -5.13 -16.63 -36.08
CA GLU A 2 -3.94 -16.02 -36.73
C GLU A 2 -2.88 -15.52 -35.73
N PHE A 3 -3.31 -14.78 -34.70
CA PHE A 3 -2.43 -14.34 -33.61
C PHE A 3 -1.66 -15.49 -32.91
N VAL A 4 -2.32 -16.63 -32.67
CA VAL A 4 -1.72 -17.77 -31.94
C VAL A 4 -0.77 -18.55 -32.86
N GLU A 5 -1.09 -18.63 -34.14
CA GLU A 5 -0.26 -19.28 -35.17
C GLU A 5 1.01 -18.49 -35.49
N SER A 6 1.05 -17.18 -35.19
CA SER A 6 2.24 -16.33 -35.40
C SER A 6 3.30 -16.40 -34.29
N LEU A 7 3.07 -17.15 -33.21
CA LEU A 7 3.94 -17.18 -32.02
C LEU A 7 4.87 -18.39 -32.02
N GLU A 8 6.10 -18.19 -31.53
CA GLU A 8 7.05 -19.28 -31.25
C GLU A 8 6.52 -20.19 -30.12
N THR A 9 6.85 -21.49 -30.19
CA THR A 9 6.48 -22.49 -29.18
C THR A 9 7.60 -22.70 -28.14
N PRO A 10 7.31 -22.82 -26.83
CA PRO A 10 6.00 -22.66 -26.21
C PRO A 10 5.53 -21.20 -26.27
N ARG A 11 4.25 -21.01 -26.61
CA ARG A 11 3.64 -19.70 -26.86
C ARG A 11 3.57 -18.91 -25.56
N ARG A 12 3.79 -17.59 -25.66
CA ARG A 12 3.81 -16.66 -24.52
C ARG A 12 2.88 -15.50 -24.82
N ILE A 13 1.72 -15.47 -24.17
CA ILE A 13 0.65 -14.51 -24.49
C ILE A 13 0.39 -13.62 -23.28
N LEU A 14 0.68 -12.33 -23.41
CA LEU A 14 0.35 -11.32 -22.40
C LEU A 14 -1.03 -10.70 -22.65
N LEU A 15 -1.89 -10.75 -21.64
CA LEU A 15 -3.21 -10.14 -21.64
C LEU A 15 -3.16 -8.83 -20.85
N MET A 16 -3.48 -7.72 -21.53
CA MET A 16 -3.63 -6.37 -20.94
C MET A 16 -5.07 -5.89 -21.16
N VAL A 17 -6.04 -6.63 -20.62
CA VAL A 17 -7.48 -6.35 -20.75
C VAL A 17 -8.07 -5.93 -19.40
N LYS A 18 -9.29 -5.39 -19.43
CA LYS A 18 -10.01 -5.04 -18.20
C LYS A 18 -10.24 -6.30 -17.36
N ALA A 19 -9.82 -6.25 -16.09
CA ALA A 19 -9.95 -7.35 -15.14
C ALA A 19 -11.41 -7.82 -14.97
N GLY A 20 -11.57 -9.09 -14.60
CA GLY A 20 -12.86 -9.78 -14.48
C GLY A 20 -13.22 -10.56 -15.74
N ALA A 21 -14.51 -10.57 -16.11
CA ALA A 21 -15.05 -11.39 -17.20
C ALA A 21 -14.38 -11.16 -18.57
N GLY A 22 -13.81 -9.98 -18.81
CA GLY A 22 -13.06 -9.70 -20.03
C GLY A 22 -11.79 -10.55 -20.16
N THR A 23 -11.09 -10.80 -19.05
CA THR A 23 -9.93 -11.69 -19.01
C THR A 23 -10.33 -13.14 -19.25
N ASP A 24 -11.41 -13.61 -18.61
CA ASP A 24 -11.89 -14.99 -18.80
C ASP A 24 -12.32 -15.25 -20.25
N ALA A 25 -13.08 -14.32 -20.85
CA ALA A 25 -13.47 -14.40 -22.25
C ALA A 25 -12.26 -14.41 -23.20
N ALA A 26 -11.21 -13.63 -22.89
CA ALA A 26 -9.98 -13.65 -23.67
C ALA A 26 -9.28 -15.01 -23.57
N ILE A 27 -9.15 -15.58 -22.35
CA ILE A 27 -8.57 -16.90 -22.12
C ILE A 27 -9.36 -17.98 -22.91
N ASP A 28 -10.68 -18.01 -22.78
CA ASP A 28 -11.54 -18.99 -23.46
C ASP A 28 -11.42 -18.91 -24.99
N SER A 29 -11.23 -17.71 -25.53
CA SER A 29 -11.04 -17.52 -26.97
C SER A 29 -9.69 -18.04 -27.49
N LEU A 30 -8.68 -18.14 -26.61
CA LEU A 30 -7.34 -18.62 -26.94
C LEU A 30 -7.21 -20.14 -26.81
N LYS A 31 -7.81 -20.73 -25.77
CA LYS A 31 -7.67 -22.16 -25.42
C LYS A 31 -7.81 -23.15 -26.60
N PRO A 32 -8.76 -23.01 -27.54
CA PRO A 32 -8.90 -23.94 -28.67
C PRO A 32 -7.70 -23.97 -29.63
N TYR A 33 -6.78 -23.01 -29.52
CA TYR A 33 -5.63 -22.84 -30.40
C TYR A 33 -4.28 -23.06 -29.70
N LEU A 34 -4.27 -23.35 -28.39
CA LEU A 34 -3.06 -23.54 -27.60
C LEU A 34 -2.67 -25.01 -27.51
N ASP A 35 -1.37 -25.25 -27.40
CA ASP A 35 -0.80 -26.56 -27.12
C ASP A 35 -0.43 -26.69 -25.63
N LYS A 36 -0.29 -27.92 -25.13
CA LYS A 36 0.18 -28.16 -23.75
C LYS A 36 1.56 -27.54 -23.54
N GLY A 37 1.73 -26.85 -22.41
CA GLY A 37 2.95 -26.12 -22.05
C GLY A 37 2.95 -24.65 -22.49
N ASP A 38 2.00 -24.21 -23.32
CA ASP A 38 1.84 -22.79 -23.64
C ASP A 38 1.49 -21.96 -22.39
N ILE A 39 1.87 -20.68 -22.42
CA ILE A 39 1.84 -19.78 -21.28
C ILE A 39 0.90 -18.60 -21.57
N ILE A 40 -0.09 -18.43 -20.71
CA ILE A 40 -0.90 -17.22 -20.65
C ILE A 40 -0.45 -16.38 -19.46
N ILE A 41 -0.22 -15.09 -19.69
CA ILE A 41 0.21 -14.12 -18.69
C ILE A 41 -0.90 -13.07 -18.54
N ASP A 42 -1.50 -12.94 -17.37
CA ASP A 42 -2.46 -11.87 -17.06
C ASP A 42 -1.71 -10.70 -16.40
N GLY A 43 -1.58 -9.59 -17.11
CA GLY A 43 -0.91 -8.37 -16.64
C GLY A 43 -1.86 -7.30 -16.09
N GLY A 44 -3.14 -7.63 -15.93
CA GLY A 44 -4.15 -6.72 -15.40
C GLY A 44 -4.02 -6.47 -13.89
N ASN A 45 -4.81 -5.53 -13.37
CA ASN A 45 -5.02 -5.41 -11.92
C ASN A 45 -6.11 -6.41 -11.50
N THR A 46 -5.79 -7.69 -11.56
CA THR A 46 -6.71 -8.79 -11.25
C THR A 46 -6.74 -9.09 -9.75
N PHE A 47 -7.92 -9.44 -9.21
CA PHE A 47 -8.03 -9.89 -7.83
C PHE A 47 -7.36 -11.28 -7.69
N PHE A 48 -6.45 -11.44 -6.74
CA PHE A 48 -5.55 -12.60 -6.69
C PHE A 48 -6.28 -13.96 -6.62
N GLN A 49 -7.48 -14.03 -6.03
CA GLN A 49 -8.27 -15.27 -6.00
C GLN A 49 -8.75 -15.71 -7.39
N ASP A 50 -9.01 -14.76 -8.30
CA ASP A 50 -9.31 -15.08 -9.70
C ASP A 50 -8.08 -15.71 -10.38
N THR A 51 -6.88 -15.24 -10.04
CA THR A 51 -5.63 -15.82 -10.52
C THR A 51 -5.40 -17.22 -9.96
N ILE A 52 -5.65 -17.45 -8.67
CA ILE A 52 -5.57 -18.80 -8.06
C ILE A 52 -6.52 -19.76 -8.80
N ARG A 53 -7.77 -19.33 -9.01
CA ARG A 53 -8.78 -20.12 -9.74
C ARG A 53 -8.31 -20.43 -11.18
N ARG A 54 -7.93 -19.41 -11.95
CA ARG A 54 -7.45 -19.55 -13.34
C ARG A 54 -6.22 -20.41 -13.43
N ASN A 55 -5.25 -20.24 -12.54
CA ASN A 55 -4.04 -21.04 -12.50
C ASN A 55 -4.37 -22.52 -12.33
N ARG A 56 -5.25 -22.87 -11.37
CA ARG A 56 -5.69 -24.24 -11.14
C ARG A 56 -6.40 -24.84 -12.35
N GLU A 57 -7.36 -24.11 -12.93
CA GLU A 57 -8.14 -24.59 -14.09
C GLU A 57 -7.25 -24.82 -15.32
N LEU A 58 -6.39 -23.86 -15.66
CA LEU A 58 -5.50 -23.95 -16.81
C LEU A 58 -4.42 -25.03 -16.62
N SER A 59 -3.89 -25.18 -15.40
CA SER A 59 -2.94 -26.25 -15.08
C SER A 59 -3.53 -27.64 -15.31
N ALA A 60 -4.81 -27.85 -14.93
CA ALA A 60 -5.51 -29.12 -15.12
C ALA A 60 -5.64 -29.50 -16.60
N GLU A 61 -5.65 -28.51 -17.49
CA GLU A 61 -5.72 -28.70 -18.95
C GLU A 61 -4.33 -28.82 -19.60
N GLY A 62 -3.26 -28.59 -18.82
CA GLY A 62 -1.87 -28.66 -19.28
C GLY A 62 -1.32 -27.33 -19.79
N PHE A 63 -1.96 -26.20 -19.49
CA PHE A 63 -1.47 -24.86 -19.79
C PHE A 63 -0.80 -24.24 -18.56
N ASN A 64 0.16 -23.34 -18.81
CA ASN A 64 0.79 -22.54 -17.77
C ASN A 64 0.09 -21.19 -17.64
N PHE A 65 0.01 -20.66 -16.40
CA PHE A 65 -0.65 -19.39 -16.14
C PHE A 65 0.14 -18.54 -15.15
N ILE A 66 0.52 -17.34 -15.58
CA ILE A 66 1.25 -16.38 -14.75
C ILE A 66 0.34 -15.17 -14.51
N GLY A 67 0.01 -14.91 -13.24
CA GLY A 67 -0.57 -13.62 -12.85
C GLY A 67 0.55 -12.64 -12.53
N THR A 68 0.65 -11.53 -13.27
CA THR A 68 1.73 -10.56 -13.10
C THR A 68 1.22 -9.17 -12.77
N GLY A 69 1.59 -8.70 -11.58
CA GLY A 69 1.43 -7.28 -11.27
C GLY A 69 2.33 -6.42 -12.14
N VAL A 70 1.80 -5.36 -12.74
CA VAL A 70 2.59 -4.34 -13.47
C VAL A 70 2.34 -2.95 -12.89
N SER A 71 3.38 -2.26 -12.41
CA SER A 71 3.26 -0.91 -11.80
C SER A 71 4.17 0.10 -12.48
N GLY A 72 3.69 1.34 -12.65
CA GLY A 72 4.45 2.45 -13.24
C GLY A 72 3.63 3.46 -14.06
N GLY A 73 2.33 3.21 -14.24
CA GLY A 73 1.49 4.04 -15.10
C GLY A 73 1.87 3.93 -16.58
N GLU A 74 1.35 4.83 -17.40
CA GLU A 74 1.57 4.82 -18.85
C GLU A 74 3.05 5.03 -19.21
N GLU A 75 3.69 6.01 -18.57
CA GLU A 75 5.11 6.31 -18.79
C GLU A 75 6.01 5.16 -18.29
N GLY A 76 5.72 4.59 -17.12
CA GLY A 76 6.46 3.43 -16.61
C GLY A 76 6.29 2.20 -17.50
N ALA A 77 5.10 1.95 -18.03
CA ALA A 77 4.89 0.86 -18.99
C ALA A 77 5.74 1.02 -20.26
N LEU A 78 5.99 2.25 -20.71
CA LEU A 78 6.84 2.55 -21.88
C LEU A 78 8.34 2.49 -21.57
N LYS A 79 8.76 2.99 -20.41
CA LYS A 79 10.19 3.19 -20.07
C LYS A 79 10.80 2.09 -19.21
N GLY A 80 9.97 1.33 -18.52
CA GLY A 80 10.38 0.29 -17.58
C GLY A 80 9.46 0.28 -16.35
N PRO A 81 8.56 -0.71 -16.20
CA PRO A 81 7.72 -0.85 -15.02
C PRO A 81 8.37 -1.76 -13.97
N SER A 82 7.79 -1.79 -12.77
CA SER A 82 8.01 -2.90 -11.82
C SER A 82 7.06 -4.05 -12.17
N ILE A 83 7.59 -5.28 -12.19
CA ILE A 83 6.88 -6.49 -12.66
C ILE A 83 6.92 -7.56 -11.57
N MET A 84 5.76 -8.10 -11.23
CA MET A 84 5.53 -8.96 -10.07
C MET A 84 4.88 -10.30 -10.50
N PRO A 85 5.58 -11.18 -11.23
CA PRO A 85 5.02 -12.43 -11.74
C PRO A 85 4.88 -13.50 -10.64
N GLY A 86 3.71 -14.13 -10.57
CA GLY A 86 3.46 -15.34 -9.80
C GLY A 86 2.76 -16.41 -10.64
N GLY A 87 2.99 -17.69 -10.33
CA GLY A 87 2.51 -18.83 -11.13
C GLY A 87 3.46 -20.02 -11.04
N GLN A 88 3.43 -20.92 -12.03
CA GLN A 88 4.39 -22.02 -12.12
C GLN A 88 5.81 -21.49 -12.34
N LYS A 89 6.79 -22.00 -11.58
CA LYS A 89 8.17 -21.50 -11.63
C LYS A 89 8.83 -21.79 -12.98
N GLU A 90 8.58 -22.97 -13.54
CA GLU A 90 9.09 -23.39 -14.85
C GLU A 90 8.53 -22.50 -15.97
N ALA A 91 7.29 -22.05 -15.85
CA ALA A 91 6.70 -21.09 -16.78
C ALA A 91 7.35 -19.70 -16.67
N TYR A 92 7.62 -19.26 -15.43
CA TYR A 92 8.33 -17.99 -15.21
C TYR A 92 9.71 -18.00 -15.86
N GLU A 93 10.49 -19.09 -15.72
CA GLU A 93 11.83 -19.18 -16.31
C GLU A 93 11.83 -18.98 -17.84
N LEU A 94 10.77 -19.40 -18.52
CA LEU A 94 10.60 -19.21 -19.97
C LEU A 94 10.32 -17.75 -20.35
N VAL A 95 9.64 -16.98 -19.49
CA VAL A 95 9.29 -15.57 -19.76
C VAL A 95 10.25 -14.57 -19.12
N ALA A 96 11.04 -15.00 -18.13
CA ALA A 96 11.95 -14.15 -17.35
C ALA A 96 12.89 -13.30 -18.23
N PRO A 97 13.52 -13.80 -19.32
CA PRO A 97 14.39 -12.96 -20.14
C PRO A 97 13.69 -11.74 -20.75
N ILE A 98 12.41 -11.89 -21.11
CA ILE A 98 11.61 -10.79 -21.66
C ILE A 98 11.25 -9.82 -20.54
N LEU A 99 10.73 -10.33 -19.42
CA LEU A 99 10.30 -9.50 -18.28
C LEU A 99 11.47 -8.70 -17.69
N THR A 100 12.64 -9.32 -17.54
CA THR A 100 13.87 -8.66 -17.08
C THR A 100 14.32 -7.56 -18.01
N LYS A 101 14.25 -7.77 -19.33
CA LYS A 101 14.69 -6.78 -20.32
C LYS A 101 13.80 -5.54 -20.36
N ILE A 102 12.51 -5.70 -20.08
CA ILE A 102 11.55 -4.59 -20.15
C ILE A 102 11.32 -3.91 -18.79
N ALA A 103 11.72 -4.53 -17.68
CA ALA A 103 11.56 -3.95 -16.35
C ALA A 103 12.41 -2.68 -16.15
N ALA A 104 11.99 -1.82 -15.23
CA ALA A 104 12.84 -0.74 -14.73
C ALA A 104 14.13 -1.32 -14.14
N VAL A 105 15.21 -0.54 -14.18
CA VAL A 105 16.48 -0.91 -13.55
C VAL A 105 16.73 0.07 -12.40
N ALA A 106 16.99 -0.44 -11.20
CA ALA A 106 17.34 0.37 -10.05
C ALA A 106 18.76 0.97 -10.20
N GLU A 107 19.12 1.91 -9.33
CA GLU A 107 20.41 2.64 -9.42
C GLU A 107 21.64 1.72 -9.36
N ASP A 108 21.53 0.57 -8.69
CA ASP A 108 22.57 -0.46 -8.57
C ASP A 108 22.65 -1.41 -9.78
N GLY A 109 21.81 -1.22 -10.79
CA GLY A 109 21.76 -2.07 -11.98
C GLY A 109 20.84 -3.28 -11.87
N GLU A 110 20.17 -3.51 -10.74
CA GLU A 110 19.24 -4.63 -10.60
C GLU A 110 17.88 -4.35 -11.29
N PRO A 111 17.35 -5.28 -12.10
CA PRO A 111 16.05 -5.14 -12.73
C PRO A 111 14.92 -5.29 -11.69
N CYS A 112 13.87 -4.48 -11.81
CA CYS A 112 12.70 -4.46 -10.92
C CYS A 112 11.68 -5.54 -11.32
N VAL A 113 12.14 -6.79 -11.38
CA VAL A 113 11.33 -7.99 -11.56
C VAL A 113 11.94 -9.16 -10.80
N THR A 114 11.09 -9.97 -10.17
CA THR A 114 11.50 -11.21 -9.50
C THR A 114 10.34 -12.19 -9.49
N TYR A 115 10.62 -13.48 -9.40
CA TYR A 115 9.57 -14.48 -9.20
C TYR A 115 9.00 -14.32 -7.80
N ILE A 116 7.70 -13.99 -7.71
CA ILE A 116 7.06 -13.68 -6.44
C ILE A 116 6.69 -14.93 -5.66
N GLY A 117 6.14 -15.94 -6.34
CA GLY A 117 5.62 -17.14 -5.71
C GLY A 117 4.61 -17.87 -6.61
N ALA A 118 3.94 -18.86 -6.04
CA ALA A 118 2.95 -19.66 -6.75
C ALA A 118 1.69 -18.86 -7.11
N ASP A 119 0.91 -19.39 -8.06
CA ASP A 119 -0.46 -18.96 -8.39
C ASP A 119 -0.72 -17.44 -8.41
N GLY A 120 -1.51 -16.92 -7.47
CA GLY A 120 -1.93 -15.53 -7.34
C GLY A 120 -0.96 -14.61 -6.62
N ALA A 121 0.19 -15.11 -6.16
CA ALA A 121 1.14 -14.35 -5.34
C ALA A 121 1.55 -13.00 -5.99
N GLY A 122 1.80 -13.01 -7.30
CA GLY A 122 2.17 -11.81 -8.07
C GLY A 122 1.12 -10.70 -8.02
N HIS A 123 -0.16 -11.06 -8.23
CA HIS A 123 -1.26 -10.11 -8.11
C HIS A 123 -1.54 -9.70 -6.67
N TYR A 124 -1.29 -10.58 -5.69
CA TYR A 124 -1.40 -10.24 -4.28
C TYR A 124 -0.37 -9.17 -3.87
N VAL A 125 0.90 -9.34 -4.25
CA VAL A 125 1.94 -8.33 -4.01
C VAL A 125 1.58 -7.00 -4.67
N LYS A 126 1.02 -7.03 -5.89
CA LYS A 126 0.54 -5.81 -6.55
C LYS A 126 -0.62 -5.13 -5.83
N MET A 127 -1.55 -5.91 -5.29
CA MET A 127 -2.66 -5.42 -4.48
C MET A 127 -2.11 -4.71 -3.22
N VAL A 128 -1.17 -5.33 -2.50
CA VAL A 128 -0.55 -4.70 -1.33
C VAL A 128 0.23 -3.44 -1.72
N HIS A 129 0.98 -3.44 -2.82
CA HIS A 129 1.62 -2.23 -3.36
C HIS A 129 0.61 -1.09 -3.52
N ASN A 130 -0.57 -1.35 -4.12
CA ASN A 130 -1.59 -0.30 -4.27
C ASN A 130 -2.22 0.14 -2.95
N GLY A 131 -2.31 -0.74 -1.95
CA GLY A 131 -2.70 -0.34 -0.60
C GLY A 131 -1.71 0.62 0.02
N ILE A 132 -0.41 0.30 -0.07
CA ILE A 132 0.68 1.18 0.40
C ILE A 132 0.65 2.52 -0.35
N GLU A 133 0.43 2.50 -1.67
CA GLU A 133 0.26 3.71 -2.50
C GLU A 133 -0.86 4.61 -1.98
N TYR A 134 -2.01 4.03 -1.58
CA TYR A 134 -3.12 4.80 -1.02
C TYR A 134 -2.74 5.45 0.32
N GLY A 135 -2.03 4.71 1.18
CA GLY A 135 -1.49 5.24 2.43
C GLY A 135 -0.52 6.40 2.20
N ASP A 136 0.44 6.25 1.29
CA ASP A 136 1.42 7.31 0.97
C ASP A 136 0.74 8.58 0.43
N MET A 137 -0.20 8.43 -0.52
CA MET A 137 -0.95 9.57 -1.06
C MET A 137 -1.75 10.30 0.03
N GLN A 138 -2.39 9.55 0.93
CA GLN A 138 -3.20 10.13 1.99
C GLN A 138 -2.35 10.85 3.05
N LEU A 139 -1.21 10.28 3.45
CA LEU A 139 -0.27 10.94 4.36
C LEU A 139 0.28 12.25 3.76
N ILE A 140 0.59 12.25 2.46
CA ILE A 140 1.01 13.46 1.72
C ILE A 140 -0.11 14.50 1.70
N ALA A 141 -1.35 14.09 1.45
CA ALA A 141 -2.52 14.98 1.45
C ALA A 141 -2.78 15.59 2.84
N GLU A 142 -2.60 14.82 3.91
CA GLU A 142 -2.70 15.30 5.29
C GLU A 142 -1.58 16.30 5.62
N ALA A 143 -0.34 16.03 5.20
CA ALA A 143 0.76 16.97 5.35
C ALA A 143 0.46 18.30 4.62
N TYR A 144 -0.03 18.24 3.38
CA TYR A 144 -0.51 19.41 2.64
C TYR A 144 -1.59 20.17 3.41
N SER A 145 -2.62 19.47 3.91
CA SER A 145 -3.73 20.08 4.64
C SER A 145 -3.27 20.76 5.94
N LEU A 146 -2.33 20.17 6.67
CA LEU A 146 -1.74 20.74 7.88
C LEU A 146 -0.90 21.99 7.60
N LEU A 147 -0.09 21.97 6.54
CA LEU A 147 0.71 23.13 6.16
C LEU A 147 -0.17 24.28 5.67
N LYS A 148 -1.20 24.00 4.87
CA LYS A 148 -2.15 25.01 4.39
C LYS A 148 -3.04 25.52 5.53
N GLY A 149 -3.64 24.63 6.31
CA GLY A 149 -4.58 24.98 7.39
C GLY A 149 -3.90 25.56 8.63
N GLY A 150 -2.67 25.14 8.95
CA GLY A 150 -1.97 25.58 10.14
C GLY A 150 -1.02 26.76 9.94
N LEU A 151 -0.45 26.91 8.74
CA LEU A 151 0.52 27.97 8.45
C LEU A 151 0.08 28.92 7.33
N ASN A 152 -1.03 28.64 6.64
CA ASN A 152 -1.48 29.39 5.45
C ASN A 152 -0.39 29.48 4.36
N LEU A 153 0.37 28.39 4.15
CA LEU A 153 1.37 28.38 3.09
C LEU A 153 0.70 28.55 1.71
N THR A 154 1.32 29.34 0.85
CA THR A 154 0.92 29.43 -0.56
C THR A 154 1.33 28.18 -1.32
N ASN A 155 0.78 27.97 -2.52
CA ASN A 155 1.15 26.82 -3.35
C ASN A 155 2.63 26.84 -3.75
N GLU A 156 3.24 28.00 -3.94
CA GLU A 156 4.69 28.17 -4.14
C GLU A 156 5.49 27.74 -2.92
N GLU A 157 5.08 28.14 -1.73
CA GLU A 157 5.75 27.74 -0.50
C GLU A 157 5.61 26.24 -0.24
N LEU A 158 4.45 25.66 -0.58
CA LEU A 158 4.24 24.22 -0.57
C LEU A 158 5.15 23.52 -1.58
N ALA A 159 5.23 24.00 -2.82
CA ALA A 159 6.13 23.46 -3.84
C ALA A 159 7.59 23.47 -3.40
N GLN A 160 8.05 24.59 -2.80
CA GLN A 160 9.40 24.71 -2.26
C GLN A 160 9.64 23.74 -1.10
N THR A 161 8.70 23.64 -0.16
CA THR A 161 8.77 22.71 0.97
C THR A 161 8.88 21.26 0.50
N PHE A 162 8.04 20.84 -0.44
CA PHE A 162 8.08 19.48 -1.00
C PHE A 162 9.32 19.24 -1.86
N THR A 163 9.88 20.27 -2.50
CA THR A 163 11.17 20.19 -3.18
C THR A 163 12.30 19.89 -2.19
N GLU A 164 12.33 20.59 -1.06
CA GLU A 164 13.31 20.34 0.01
C GLU A 164 13.15 18.94 0.60
N TRP A 165 11.92 18.49 0.83
CA TRP A 165 11.66 17.13 1.31
C TRP A 165 12.11 16.06 0.31
N ASN A 166 11.94 16.30 -1.00
CA ASN A 166 12.38 15.37 -2.04
C ASN A 166 13.90 15.26 -2.18
N ASN A 167 14.64 16.25 -1.67
CA ASN A 167 16.10 16.23 -1.62
C ASN A 167 16.64 15.52 -0.36
N GLY A 168 15.76 15.09 0.55
CA GLY A 168 16.10 14.39 1.78
C GLY A 168 15.54 12.96 1.81
N GLU A 169 15.29 12.43 3.01
CA GLU A 169 14.85 11.04 3.21
C GLU A 169 13.46 10.71 2.65
N LEU A 170 12.66 11.74 2.35
CA LEU A 170 11.36 11.59 1.69
C LEU A 170 11.46 11.49 0.16
N SER A 171 12.68 11.47 -0.40
CA SER A 171 12.91 11.37 -1.85
C SER A 171 12.13 10.21 -2.46
N SER A 172 11.12 10.54 -3.27
CA SER A 172 10.18 9.59 -3.83
C SER A 172 9.39 10.18 -4.99
N TYR A 173 8.87 9.32 -5.86
CA TYR A 173 8.08 9.79 -7.00
C TYR A 173 6.84 10.57 -6.58
N LEU A 174 6.13 10.13 -5.53
CA LEU A 174 4.92 10.81 -5.07
C LEU A 174 5.20 12.22 -4.52
N ILE A 175 6.32 12.42 -3.83
CA ILE A 175 6.74 13.77 -3.39
C ILE A 175 7.15 14.62 -4.60
N ASP A 176 7.88 14.04 -5.55
CA ASP A 176 8.34 14.72 -6.77
C ASP A 176 7.18 15.24 -7.63
N ILE A 177 6.15 14.42 -7.88
CA ILE A 177 4.97 14.89 -8.62
C ILE A 177 4.15 15.90 -7.79
N THR A 178 4.15 15.78 -6.46
CA THR A 178 3.37 16.67 -5.59
C THR A 178 3.90 18.10 -5.63
N LYS A 179 5.23 18.30 -5.62
CA LYS A 179 5.80 19.66 -5.78
C LYS A 179 5.43 20.28 -7.13
N ASP A 180 5.40 19.49 -8.21
CA ASP A 180 5.09 19.97 -9.56
C ASP A 180 3.59 20.32 -9.67
N ILE A 181 2.72 19.51 -9.06
CA ILE A 181 1.27 19.74 -8.99
C ILE A 181 0.95 21.10 -8.38
N PHE A 182 1.63 21.51 -7.30
CA PHE A 182 1.36 22.79 -6.65
C PHE A 182 1.62 24.00 -7.56
N THR A 183 2.53 23.89 -8.52
CA THR A 183 2.88 25.01 -9.43
C THR A 183 2.10 25.00 -10.73
N LYS A 184 1.34 23.94 -11.01
CA LYS A 184 0.58 23.81 -12.26
C LYS A 184 -0.59 24.80 -12.28
N LYS A 185 -0.66 25.60 -13.35
CA LYS A 185 -1.77 26.52 -13.61
C LYS A 185 -2.69 26.01 -14.71
N ASP A 186 -3.98 26.35 -14.60
CA ASP A 186 -4.96 26.18 -15.67
C ASP A 186 -4.84 27.28 -16.74
N GLU A 187 -5.72 27.25 -17.74
CA GLU A 187 -5.75 28.23 -18.85
C GLU A 187 -6.10 29.65 -18.39
N ASP A 188 -6.79 29.78 -17.24
CA ASP A 188 -7.22 31.04 -16.65
C ASP A 188 -6.18 31.60 -15.65
N GLY A 189 -5.09 30.86 -15.40
CA GLY A 189 -4.01 31.24 -14.50
C GLY A 189 -4.22 30.89 -13.03
N ASN A 190 -5.28 30.17 -12.69
CA ASN A 190 -5.49 29.63 -11.33
C ASN A 190 -4.55 28.44 -11.09
N TYR A 191 -4.19 28.18 -9.83
CA TYR A 191 -3.54 26.92 -9.50
C TYR A 191 -4.51 25.77 -9.68
N LEU A 192 -4.13 24.81 -10.52
CA LEU A 192 -5.01 23.72 -10.93
C LEU A 192 -5.50 22.90 -9.72
N VAL A 193 -4.63 22.68 -8.73
CA VAL A 193 -4.98 21.93 -7.50
C VAL A 193 -6.11 22.58 -6.69
N ASP A 194 -6.27 23.89 -6.75
CA ASP A 194 -7.30 24.62 -5.99
C ASP A 194 -8.67 24.59 -6.67
N VAL A 195 -8.72 24.24 -7.96
CA VAL A 195 -9.96 24.15 -8.76
C VAL A 195 -10.39 22.71 -9.06
N ILE A 196 -9.58 21.71 -8.66
CA ILE A 196 -9.94 20.30 -8.74
C ILE A 196 -11.00 19.97 -7.67
N LEU A 197 -12.05 19.27 -8.09
CA LEU A 197 -13.07 18.73 -7.18
C LEU A 197 -12.45 17.72 -6.21
N ASP A 198 -12.67 17.92 -4.91
CA ASP A 198 -12.17 17.09 -3.80
C ASP A 198 -12.98 15.79 -3.63
N GLU A 199 -13.11 15.01 -4.70
CA GLU A 199 -13.77 13.72 -4.75
C GLU A 199 -12.82 12.65 -5.31
N ALA A 200 -12.09 11.98 -4.41
CA ALA A 200 -11.11 10.99 -4.80
C ALA A 200 -11.78 9.68 -5.27
N ALA A 201 -11.56 9.32 -6.53
CA ALA A 201 -11.99 8.02 -7.05
C ALA A 201 -11.18 6.86 -6.44
N ASN A 202 -11.81 5.67 -6.40
CA ASN A 202 -11.19 4.41 -6.00
C ASN A 202 -11.51 3.34 -7.05
N LYS A 203 -10.48 2.66 -7.56
CA LYS A 203 -10.61 1.60 -8.60
C LYS A 203 -10.76 0.19 -8.01
N GLY A 204 -10.82 0.05 -6.67
CA GLY A 204 -11.10 -1.19 -5.96
C GLY A 204 -9.88 -1.86 -5.34
N THR A 205 -8.68 -1.69 -5.90
CA THR A 205 -7.47 -2.39 -5.42
C THR A 205 -7.11 -2.06 -3.97
N GLY A 206 -7.15 -0.80 -3.55
CA GLY A 206 -6.90 -0.42 -2.15
C GLY A 206 -7.96 -0.98 -1.18
N LYS A 207 -9.21 -1.11 -1.64
CA LYS A 207 -10.27 -1.77 -0.85
C LYS A 207 -9.94 -3.26 -0.67
N TRP A 208 -9.51 -3.95 -1.73
CA TRP A 208 -9.15 -5.37 -1.64
C TRP A 208 -8.00 -5.61 -0.66
N THR A 209 -7.00 -4.74 -0.61
CA THR A 209 -5.92 -4.82 0.40
C THR A 209 -6.49 -4.77 1.81
N SER A 210 -7.40 -3.84 2.07
CA SER A 210 -8.03 -3.67 3.39
C SER A 210 -8.94 -4.85 3.75
N GLN A 211 -9.72 -5.37 2.79
CA GLN A 211 -10.57 -6.55 3.00
C GLN A 211 -9.73 -7.79 3.30
N SER A 212 -8.68 -8.02 2.52
CA SER A 212 -7.79 -9.16 2.74
C SER A 212 -7.06 -9.08 4.08
N ALA A 213 -6.72 -7.89 4.57
CA ALA A 213 -6.14 -7.74 5.89
C ALA A 213 -7.13 -8.13 7.00
N LEU A 214 -8.41 -7.76 6.85
CA LEU A 214 -9.46 -8.21 7.77
C LEU A 214 -9.64 -9.73 7.74
N ASP A 215 -9.62 -10.35 6.55
CA ASP A 215 -9.73 -11.79 6.39
C ASP A 215 -8.55 -12.55 7.04
N LEU A 216 -7.33 -11.97 6.98
CA LEU A 216 -6.13 -12.53 7.59
C LEU A 216 -5.97 -12.18 9.09
N GLY A 217 -6.80 -11.30 9.64
CA GLY A 217 -6.66 -10.81 11.01
C GLY A 217 -5.49 -9.84 11.23
N GLU A 218 -4.99 -9.20 10.18
CA GLU A 218 -3.85 -8.28 10.22
C GLU A 218 -4.27 -6.82 10.46
N PRO A 219 -3.66 -6.11 11.43
CA PRO A 219 -4.02 -4.73 11.78
C PRO A 219 -3.50 -3.70 10.75
N LEU A 220 -4.19 -3.57 9.63
CA LEU A 220 -3.86 -2.66 8.53
C LEU A 220 -4.56 -1.29 8.64
N SER A 221 -4.47 -0.65 9.82
CA SER A 221 -5.27 0.52 10.17
C SER A 221 -5.04 1.73 9.23
N LEU A 222 -3.80 2.05 8.90
CA LEU A 222 -3.45 3.26 8.16
C LEU A 222 -3.93 3.18 6.72
N ILE A 223 -3.65 2.07 6.03
CA ILE A 223 -4.11 1.85 4.66
C ILE A 223 -5.64 1.80 4.62
N THR A 224 -6.29 1.19 5.61
CA THR A 224 -7.76 1.16 5.67
C THR A 224 -8.35 2.57 5.84
N GLU A 225 -7.78 3.39 6.72
CA GLU A 225 -8.18 4.80 6.84
C GLU A 225 -7.99 5.59 5.55
N SER A 226 -6.94 5.30 4.76
CA SER A 226 -6.76 5.94 3.45
C SER A 226 -7.86 5.57 2.44
N VAL A 227 -8.46 4.39 2.57
CA VAL A 227 -9.63 3.99 1.77
C VAL A 227 -10.87 4.74 2.24
N PHE A 228 -11.09 4.83 3.56
CA PHE A 228 -12.22 5.58 4.12
C PHE A 228 -12.14 7.08 3.85
N ALA A 229 -10.94 7.66 3.84
CA ALA A 229 -10.71 9.05 3.46
C ALA A 229 -11.18 9.35 2.01
N ARG A 230 -11.00 8.39 1.10
CA ARG A 230 -11.57 8.51 -0.26
C ARG A 230 -13.10 8.46 -0.23
N TYR A 231 -13.68 7.51 0.51
CA TYR A 231 -15.14 7.40 0.61
C TYR A 231 -15.79 8.65 1.20
N ILE A 232 -15.24 9.21 2.27
CA ILE A 232 -15.78 10.45 2.86
C ILE A 232 -15.63 11.64 1.90
N SER A 233 -14.54 11.69 1.10
CA SER A 233 -14.38 12.71 0.06
C SER A 233 -15.50 12.65 -0.99
N SER A 234 -15.92 11.45 -1.39
CA SER A 234 -17.02 11.25 -2.36
C SER A 234 -18.39 11.67 -1.83
N LEU A 235 -18.56 11.85 -0.51
CA LEU A 235 -19.80 12.37 0.08
C LEU A 235 -19.86 13.92 0.01
N LYS A 236 -19.45 14.52 -1.11
CA LYS A 236 -19.25 15.98 -1.24
C LYS A 236 -20.48 16.79 -0.87
N ASP A 237 -21.64 16.48 -1.45
CA ASP A 237 -22.88 17.21 -1.18
C ASP A 237 -23.27 17.11 0.30
N GLN A 238 -23.09 15.94 0.92
CA GLN A 238 -23.35 15.76 2.34
C GLN A 238 -22.37 16.55 3.20
N ARG A 239 -21.08 16.58 2.85
CA ARG A 239 -20.06 17.39 3.56
C ARG A 239 -20.35 18.88 3.46
N VAL A 240 -20.77 19.38 2.30
CA VAL A 240 -21.15 20.79 2.09
C VAL A 240 -22.43 21.14 2.87
N ALA A 241 -23.39 20.23 2.97
CA ALA A 241 -24.56 20.44 3.82
C ALA A 241 -24.18 20.43 5.31
N ALA A 242 -23.36 19.47 5.73
CA ALA A 242 -22.91 19.33 7.11
C ALA A 242 -22.09 20.52 7.60
N SER A 243 -21.23 21.12 6.76
CA SER A 243 -20.41 22.28 7.15
C SER A 243 -21.21 23.54 7.47
N LYS A 244 -22.49 23.61 7.08
CA LYS A 244 -23.41 24.71 7.40
C LYS A 244 -24.14 24.50 8.73
N VAL A 245 -24.06 23.28 9.30
CA VAL A 245 -24.82 22.87 10.49
C VAL A 245 -23.88 22.54 11.65
N LEU A 246 -22.79 21.84 11.38
CA LEU A 246 -21.82 21.43 12.38
C LEU A 246 -20.73 22.49 12.54
N SER A 247 -20.49 22.92 13.77
CA SER A 247 -19.39 23.81 14.13
C SER A 247 -18.15 23.03 14.56
N GLY A 248 -16.97 23.49 14.17
CA GLY A 248 -15.67 23.01 14.66
C GLY A 248 -14.99 24.03 15.58
N PRO A 249 -13.81 23.69 16.12
CA PRO A 249 -12.99 24.65 16.86
C PRO A 249 -12.51 25.79 15.96
N GLN A 250 -12.18 26.93 16.57
CA GLN A 250 -11.54 28.03 15.85
C GLN A 250 -10.04 27.72 15.69
N ALA A 251 -9.64 27.38 14.47
CA ALA A 251 -8.25 27.05 14.15
C ALA A 251 -7.29 28.18 14.55
N GLN A 252 -6.29 27.82 15.35
CA GLN A 252 -5.17 28.66 15.74
C GLN A 252 -4.01 28.40 14.79
N ARG A 253 -3.28 29.46 14.43
CA ARG A 253 -2.05 29.32 13.65
C ARG A 253 -1.08 28.40 14.41
N ALA A 254 -0.45 27.48 13.69
CA ALA A 254 0.70 26.75 14.23
C ALA A 254 1.79 27.75 14.65
N GLY A 255 2.61 27.37 15.63
CA GLY A 255 3.63 28.22 16.27
C GLY A 255 4.73 28.68 15.31
N ASP A 256 5.99 28.30 15.56
CA ASP A 256 7.06 28.63 14.62
C ASP A 256 6.87 27.90 13.29
N LYS A 257 7.01 28.64 12.18
CA LYS A 257 6.76 28.13 10.82
C LYS A 257 7.74 27.01 10.46
N ALA A 258 9.04 27.21 10.70
CA ALA A 258 10.05 26.23 10.32
C ALA A 258 9.97 24.98 11.21
N GLU A 259 9.75 25.16 12.51
CA GLU A 259 9.57 24.05 13.45
C GLU A 259 8.35 23.20 13.08
N PHE A 260 7.21 23.81 12.76
CA PHE A 260 6.01 23.07 12.41
C PHE A 260 6.16 22.34 11.06
N ILE A 261 6.80 22.95 10.07
CA ILE A 261 7.15 22.28 8.80
C ILE A 261 7.99 21.02 9.05
N GLU A 262 9.03 21.12 9.89
CA GLU A 262 9.88 19.98 10.23
C GLU A 262 9.10 18.90 11.00
N LYS A 263 8.21 19.28 11.92
CA LYS A 263 7.35 18.33 12.62
C LYS A 263 6.43 17.57 11.67
N VAL A 264 5.81 18.25 10.71
CA VAL A 264 4.97 17.62 9.68
C VAL A 264 5.81 16.69 8.80
N ARG A 265 7.02 17.09 8.41
CA ARG A 265 7.94 16.24 7.64
C ARG A 265 8.28 14.94 8.37
N ARG A 266 8.63 15.03 9.66
CA ARG A 266 8.92 13.88 10.52
C ARG A 266 7.71 12.98 10.72
N ALA A 267 6.53 13.59 10.94
CA ALA A 267 5.27 12.87 11.04
C ALA A 267 4.95 12.09 9.76
N LEU A 268 5.13 12.73 8.59
CA LEU A 268 5.01 12.11 7.27
C LEU A 268 5.93 10.90 7.12
N TYR A 269 7.20 11.05 7.47
CA TYR A 269 8.17 9.96 7.33
C TYR A 269 7.87 8.78 8.26
N LEU A 270 7.53 9.04 9.53
CA LEU A 270 7.15 7.99 10.46
C LEU A 270 5.81 7.32 10.09
N GLY A 271 4.82 8.10 9.62
CA GLY A 271 3.57 7.56 9.09
C GLY A 271 3.81 6.61 7.92
N LYS A 272 4.72 6.96 7.02
CA LYS A 272 5.15 6.08 5.92
C LYS A 272 5.80 4.80 6.43
N ILE A 273 6.71 4.87 7.40
CA ILE A 273 7.29 3.68 8.04
C ILE A 273 6.20 2.75 8.60
N VAL A 274 5.23 3.30 9.33
CA VAL A 274 4.12 2.52 9.89
C VAL A 274 3.27 1.88 8.78
N SER A 275 2.95 2.62 7.71
CA SER A 275 2.19 2.09 6.56
C SER A 275 2.89 0.88 5.93
N TYR A 276 4.19 0.98 5.67
CA TYR A 276 4.96 -0.12 5.09
C TYR A 276 5.13 -1.28 6.07
N ALA A 277 5.33 -1.01 7.36
CA ALA A 277 5.39 -2.04 8.38
C ALA A 277 4.09 -2.88 8.42
N GLN A 278 2.92 -2.24 8.30
CA GLN A 278 1.63 -2.92 8.21
C GLN A 278 1.51 -3.71 6.89
N GLY A 279 1.85 -3.11 5.75
CA GLY A 279 1.77 -3.78 4.44
C GLY A 279 2.67 -5.02 4.34
N PHE A 280 3.90 -4.95 4.88
CA PHE A 280 4.80 -6.09 4.92
C PHE A 280 4.38 -7.15 5.95
N SER A 281 3.76 -6.76 7.07
CA SER A 281 3.10 -7.71 7.99
C SER A 281 2.00 -8.49 7.27
N GLN A 282 1.17 -7.80 6.49
CA GLN A 282 0.13 -8.43 5.67
C GLN A 282 0.70 -9.39 4.61
N LEU A 283 1.82 -9.04 3.96
CA LEU A 283 2.50 -9.96 3.04
C LEU A 283 2.97 -11.23 3.76
N ARG A 284 3.47 -11.09 4.99
CA ARG A 284 3.88 -12.24 5.81
C ARG A 284 2.71 -13.16 6.14
N ALA A 285 1.62 -12.61 6.69
CA ALA A 285 0.41 -13.38 7.00
C ALA A 285 -0.15 -14.10 5.76
N ALA A 286 -0.16 -13.42 4.61
CA ALA A 286 -0.59 -14.03 3.35
C ALA A 286 0.35 -15.13 2.86
N SER A 287 1.67 -14.94 3.02
CA SER A 287 2.66 -15.96 2.69
C SER A 287 2.47 -17.23 3.50
N GLU A 288 2.10 -17.10 4.78
CA GLU A 288 1.81 -18.22 5.69
C GLU A 288 0.50 -18.90 5.32
N GLU A 289 -0.59 -18.15 5.13
CA GLU A 289 -1.92 -18.69 4.76
C GLU A 289 -1.89 -19.44 3.41
N TYR A 290 -1.23 -18.87 2.41
CA TYR A 290 -1.21 -19.42 1.04
C TYR A 290 0.02 -20.26 0.71
N ASN A 291 0.96 -20.44 1.66
CA ASN A 291 2.20 -21.20 1.49
C ASN A 291 3.06 -20.71 0.30
N TRP A 292 3.17 -19.40 0.12
CA TRP A 292 3.86 -18.81 -1.03
C TRP A 292 5.37 -18.65 -0.86
N ASP A 293 5.90 -18.78 0.36
CA ASP A 293 7.32 -18.57 0.68
C ASP A 293 7.87 -17.24 0.12
N LEU A 294 7.13 -16.15 0.36
CA LEU A 294 7.44 -14.84 -0.20
C LEU A 294 8.80 -14.32 0.30
N ASN A 295 9.62 -13.84 -0.63
CA ASN A 295 10.87 -13.16 -0.30
C ASN A 295 10.64 -11.64 -0.17
N TYR A 296 10.49 -11.17 1.06
CA TYR A 296 10.21 -9.76 1.34
C TYR A 296 11.34 -8.81 0.91
N GLY A 297 12.59 -9.25 0.97
CA GLY A 297 13.74 -8.46 0.49
C GLY A 297 13.69 -8.26 -1.03
N GLU A 298 13.38 -9.32 -1.78
CA GLU A 298 13.21 -9.24 -3.23
C GLU A 298 11.98 -8.41 -3.62
N ILE A 299 10.87 -8.51 -2.87
CA ILE A 299 9.69 -7.64 -3.06
C ILE A 299 10.07 -6.16 -2.86
N ALA A 300 10.81 -5.84 -1.79
CA ALA A 300 11.28 -4.48 -1.53
C ALA A 300 12.21 -3.98 -2.65
N LYS A 301 13.11 -4.83 -3.16
CA LYS A 301 14.02 -4.49 -4.26
C LYS A 301 13.27 -4.09 -5.52
N ILE A 302 12.25 -4.85 -5.93
CA ILE A 302 11.51 -4.55 -7.16
C ILE A 302 10.58 -3.34 -7.03
N PHE A 303 10.38 -2.81 -5.82
CA PHE A 303 9.67 -1.55 -5.59
C PHE A 303 10.59 -0.32 -5.65
N ARG A 304 11.92 -0.49 -5.75
CA ARG A 304 12.89 0.63 -5.75
C ARG A 304 12.80 1.51 -7.00
N ALA A 305 12.39 0.96 -8.15
CA ALA A 305 12.18 1.70 -9.39
C ALA A 305 10.95 1.18 -10.16
N GLY A 306 10.55 1.92 -11.21
CA GLY A 306 9.43 1.57 -12.10
C GLY A 306 8.04 1.76 -11.49
N CYS A 307 7.83 1.38 -10.23
CA CYS A 307 6.52 1.46 -9.57
C CYS A 307 6.17 2.89 -9.08
N ILE A 308 4.91 3.10 -8.65
CA ILE A 308 4.43 4.41 -8.15
C ILE A 308 5.04 4.76 -6.79
N ILE A 309 5.19 3.77 -5.90
CA ILE A 309 5.69 3.99 -4.54
C ILE A 309 7.23 4.08 -4.45
N ARG A 310 7.92 4.10 -5.59
CA ARG A 310 9.39 4.12 -5.67
C ARG A 310 9.97 5.29 -4.87
N ALA A 311 10.96 4.98 -4.05
CA ALA A 311 11.59 5.91 -3.12
C ALA A 311 12.95 5.35 -2.63
N GLN A 312 13.86 6.25 -2.23
CA GLN A 312 15.11 5.85 -1.57
C GLN A 312 14.85 5.01 -0.30
N PHE A 313 13.72 5.28 0.35
CA PHE A 313 13.19 4.53 1.49
C PHE A 313 13.13 3.01 1.28
N LEU A 314 12.84 2.54 0.05
CA LEU A 314 12.74 1.11 -0.24
C LEU A 314 14.08 0.39 -0.08
N GLN A 315 15.20 1.09 -0.31
CA GLN A 315 16.53 0.51 -0.05
C GLN A 315 16.69 0.13 1.42
N LYS A 316 16.18 0.95 2.34
CA LYS A 316 16.25 0.67 3.79
C LYS A 316 15.44 -0.56 4.17
N ILE A 317 14.34 -0.82 3.48
CA ILE A 317 13.54 -2.03 3.66
C ILE A 317 14.31 -3.25 3.12
N THR A 318 14.89 -3.13 1.93
CA THR A 318 15.76 -4.16 1.36
C THR A 318 16.90 -4.52 2.31
N ASP A 319 17.61 -3.52 2.84
CA ASP A 319 18.72 -3.71 3.77
C ASP A 319 18.27 -4.43 5.05
N ALA A 320 17.10 -4.05 5.60
CA ALA A 320 16.55 -4.66 6.81
C ALA A 320 16.23 -6.16 6.62
N TYR A 321 15.65 -6.55 5.48
CA TYR A 321 15.40 -7.95 5.18
C TYR A 321 16.64 -8.73 4.76
N ALA A 322 17.66 -8.05 4.21
CA ALA A 322 18.96 -8.68 3.96
C ALA A 322 19.69 -9.01 5.27
N GLU A 323 19.60 -8.14 6.28
CA GLU A 323 20.18 -8.38 7.61
C GLU A 323 19.39 -9.45 8.39
N ASN A 324 18.06 -9.38 8.38
CA ASN A 324 17.20 -10.36 9.04
C ASN A 324 15.96 -10.68 8.19
N PRO A 325 16.00 -11.75 7.38
CA PRO A 325 14.87 -12.18 6.55
C PRO A 325 13.61 -12.52 7.38
N GLN A 326 13.79 -12.86 8.65
CA GLN A 326 12.73 -13.28 9.57
C GLN A 326 12.27 -12.17 10.51
N ILE A 327 12.65 -10.92 10.25
CA ILE A 327 12.22 -9.79 11.09
C ILE A 327 10.69 -9.68 11.11
N ALA A 328 10.10 -9.83 12.29
CA ALA A 328 8.65 -9.91 12.45
C ALA A 328 7.94 -8.64 11.97
N ASN A 329 8.53 -7.47 12.21
CA ASN A 329 7.98 -6.19 11.79
C ASN A 329 9.11 -5.19 11.49
N LEU A 330 8.93 -4.37 10.45
CA LEU A 330 9.93 -3.39 10.03
C LEU A 330 10.28 -2.37 11.12
N LEU A 331 9.35 -2.03 12.02
CA LEU A 331 9.63 -1.12 13.14
C LEU A 331 10.72 -1.64 14.09
N LEU A 332 11.01 -2.94 14.06
CA LEU A 332 12.05 -3.56 14.89
C LEU A 332 13.45 -3.48 14.25
N ALA A 333 13.56 -3.09 12.97
CA ALA A 333 14.86 -2.99 12.32
C ALA A 333 15.63 -1.78 12.87
N PRO A 334 16.96 -1.85 13.05
CA PRO A 334 17.72 -0.81 13.72
C PRO A 334 17.50 0.61 13.16
N TYR A 335 17.47 0.74 11.83
CA TYR A 335 17.22 2.03 11.16
C TYR A 335 15.81 2.57 11.46
N PHE A 336 14.76 1.78 11.24
CA PHE A 336 13.38 2.22 11.43
C PHE A 336 13.02 2.45 12.89
N LYS A 337 13.58 1.64 13.80
CA LYS A 337 13.49 1.86 15.25
C LYS A 337 14.05 3.23 15.62
N GLN A 338 15.26 3.56 15.15
CA GLN A 338 15.90 4.84 15.47
C GLN A 338 15.04 6.02 15.00
N ILE A 339 14.53 5.97 13.76
CA ILE A 339 13.62 7.00 13.24
C ILE A 339 12.34 7.08 14.07
N ALA A 340 11.74 5.95 14.43
CA ALA A 340 10.53 5.93 15.26
C ALA A 340 10.76 6.58 16.62
N ASP A 341 11.87 6.27 17.29
CA ASP A 341 12.25 6.88 18.56
C ASP A 341 12.44 8.41 18.43
N ASP A 342 13.11 8.85 17.38
CA ASP A 342 13.42 10.26 17.15
C ASP A 342 12.20 11.09 16.72
N TYR A 343 11.27 10.49 15.96
CA TYR A 343 10.20 11.22 15.25
C TYR A 343 8.82 11.07 15.88
N GLN A 344 8.62 10.10 16.77
CA GLN A 344 7.32 9.86 17.39
C GLN A 344 6.75 11.09 18.13
N GLN A 345 7.60 11.93 18.74
CA GLN A 345 7.11 13.15 19.39
C GLN A 345 6.57 14.16 18.36
N ALA A 346 7.21 14.30 17.20
CA ALA A 346 6.73 15.19 16.13
C ALA A 346 5.37 14.72 15.59
N LEU A 347 5.21 13.41 15.40
CA LEU A 347 3.93 12.82 15.01
C LEU A 347 2.83 13.11 16.05
N ARG A 348 3.13 12.99 17.35
CA ARG A 348 2.19 13.33 18.43
C ARG A 348 1.81 14.81 18.43
N ASP A 349 2.80 15.70 18.31
CA ASP A 349 2.57 17.14 18.31
C ASP A 349 1.67 17.55 17.13
N VAL A 350 1.92 16.98 15.94
CA VAL A 350 1.12 17.22 14.73
C VAL A 350 -0.31 16.70 14.90
N VAL A 351 -0.49 15.47 15.38
CA VAL A 351 -1.83 14.90 15.60
C VAL A 351 -2.59 15.67 16.68
N ALA A 352 -1.94 16.04 17.78
CA ALA A 352 -2.55 16.84 18.83
C ALA A 352 -2.99 18.21 18.31
N TYR A 353 -2.13 18.89 17.57
CA TYR A 353 -2.46 20.15 16.91
C TYR A 353 -3.66 19.99 15.96
N ALA A 354 -3.64 18.97 15.11
CA ALA A 354 -4.70 18.71 14.14
C ALA A 354 -6.07 18.52 14.81
N VAL A 355 -6.11 17.67 15.85
CA VAL A 355 -7.34 17.40 16.62
C VAL A 355 -7.85 18.66 17.33
N GLN A 356 -6.97 19.41 18.00
CA GLN A 356 -7.34 20.65 18.68
C GLN A 356 -7.89 21.73 17.73
N ASN A 357 -7.45 21.71 16.47
CA ASN A 357 -7.81 22.70 15.47
C ASN A 357 -8.81 22.19 14.41
N GLY A 358 -9.34 20.97 14.59
CA GLY A 358 -10.36 20.41 13.69
C GLY A 358 -9.85 20.10 12.28
N ILE A 359 -8.55 19.82 12.12
CA ILE A 359 -7.95 19.40 10.84
C ILE A 359 -7.96 17.86 10.80
N PRO A 360 -8.65 17.23 9.82
CA PRO A 360 -8.74 15.77 9.75
C PRO A 360 -7.40 15.17 9.32
N VAL A 361 -6.85 14.29 10.16
CA VAL A 361 -5.59 13.57 9.90
C VAL A 361 -5.72 12.06 10.20
N PRO A 362 -6.66 11.35 9.54
CA PRO A 362 -6.99 9.98 9.89
C PRO A 362 -5.80 9.03 9.79
N THR A 363 -4.91 9.18 8.79
CA THR A 363 -3.75 8.29 8.65
C THR A 363 -2.62 8.62 9.62
N PHE A 364 -2.36 9.90 9.94
CA PHE A 364 -1.43 10.22 11.04
C PHE A 364 -1.93 9.73 12.40
N ALA A 365 -3.23 9.90 12.69
CA ALA A 365 -3.81 9.40 13.93
C ALA A 365 -3.73 7.87 14.01
N ALA A 366 -4.05 7.16 12.91
CA ALA A 366 -3.91 5.71 12.83
C ALA A 366 -2.46 5.25 12.99
N ALA A 367 -1.49 6.01 12.49
CA ALA A 367 -0.07 5.71 12.67
C ALA A 367 0.35 5.75 14.14
N VAL A 368 -0.05 6.80 14.88
CA VAL A 368 0.21 6.90 16.34
C VAL A 368 -0.44 5.73 17.08
N ALA A 369 -1.72 5.48 16.79
CA ALA A 369 -2.49 4.43 17.45
C ALA A 369 -1.87 3.04 17.23
N TYR A 370 -1.45 2.73 16.00
CA TYR A 370 -0.77 1.49 15.68
C TYR A 370 0.57 1.38 16.42
N TYR A 371 1.41 2.43 16.35
CA TYR A 371 2.72 2.43 16.98
C TYR A 371 2.63 2.20 18.50
N ASP A 372 1.74 2.92 19.18
CA ASP A 372 1.54 2.78 20.62
C ASP A 372 0.92 1.44 21.01
N SER A 373 0.01 0.91 20.18
CA SER A 373 -0.59 -0.41 20.42
C SER A 373 0.44 -1.53 20.25
N TYR A 374 1.28 -1.45 19.21
CA TYR A 374 2.26 -2.49 18.88
C TYR A 374 3.39 -2.59 19.92
N ARG A 375 3.81 -1.45 20.51
CA ARG A 375 4.87 -1.43 21.53
C ARG A 375 4.37 -1.68 22.96
N ALA A 376 3.07 -1.80 23.18
CA ALA A 376 2.50 -2.02 24.51
C ALA A 376 2.49 -3.52 24.86
N ALA A 377 3.19 -3.89 25.94
CA ALA A 377 3.20 -5.28 26.42
C ALA A 377 1.83 -5.75 26.96
N VAL A 378 0.99 -4.81 27.43
CA VAL A 378 -0.35 -5.08 27.94
C VAL A 378 -1.33 -4.09 27.32
N LEU A 379 -2.26 -4.60 26.53
CA LEU A 379 -3.38 -3.86 25.95
C LEU A 379 -4.65 -4.03 26.78
N PRO A 380 -5.65 -3.14 26.66
CA PRO A 380 -6.93 -3.25 27.38
C PRO A 380 -7.83 -4.42 26.90
N ALA A 381 -7.31 -5.31 26.06
CA ALA A 381 -8.03 -6.48 25.54
C ALA A 381 -8.41 -7.49 26.64
N ASN A 382 -7.79 -7.42 27.82
CA ASN A 382 -8.21 -8.17 29.00
C ASN A 382 -9.65 -7.84 29.42
N LEU A 383 -10.07 -6.57 29.34
CA LEU A 383 -11.45 -6.16 29.64
C LEU A 383 -12.42 -6.66 28.56
N ILE A 384 -12.03 -6.61 27.28
CA ILE A 384 -12.82 -7.16 26.18
C ILE A 384 -13.06 -8.67 26.41
N GLN A 385 -12.01 -9.40 26.79
CA GLN A 385 -12.13 -10.82 27.13
C GLN A 385 -13.05 -11.07 28.33
N ALA A 386 -12.96 -10.26 29.39
CA ALA A 386 -13.86 -10.35 30.54
C ALA A 386 -15.33 -10.09 30.14
N GLN A 387 -15.60 -9.06 29.33
CA GLN A 387 -16.94 -8.77 28.82
C GLN A 387 -17.50 -9.94 28.01
N ARG A 388 -16.70 -10.51 27.09
CA ARG A 388 -17.09 -11.66 26.26
C ARG A 388 -17.43 -12.89 27.09
N ASP A 389 -16.64 -13.17 28.12
CA ASP A 389 -16.92 -14.27 29.04
C ASP A 389 -18.19 -14.01 29.87
N TYR A 390 -18.38 -12.76 30.32
CA TYR A 390 -19.54 -12.33 31.12
C TYR A 390 -20.87 -12.56 30.40
N PHE A 391 -21.05 -12.01 29.19
CA PHE A 391 -22.36 -12.09 28.52
C PHE A 391 -22.56 -13.38 27.71
N GLY A 392 -21.48 -14.11 27.39
CA GLY A 392 -21.51 -15.15 26.36
C GLY A 392 -20.73 -16.42 26.67
N ALA A 393 -20.18 -16.55 27.88
CA ALA A 393 -19.35 -17.70 28.30
C ALA A 393 -18.24 -18.03 27.28
N HIS A 394 -17.67 -17.00 26.65
CA HIS A 394 -16.68 -17.15 25.58
C HIS A 394 -15.29 -17.59 26.06
N THR A 395 -15.09 -17.78 27.36
CA THR A 395 -13.84 -18.19 28.00
C THR A 395 -12.68 -17.19 27.81
N TYR A 396 -11.61 -17.35 28.58
CA TYR A 396 -10.40 -16.54 28.49
C TYR A 396 -9.16 -17.30 28.97
N LYS A 397 -7.97 -16.77 28.65
CA LYS A 397 -6.67 -17.23 29.16
C LYS A 397 -6.18 -16.31 30.27
N ARG A 398 -5.28 -16.80 31.13
CA ARG A 398 -4.67 -16.05 32.23
C ARG A 398 -3.16 -15.88 32.04
N ILE A 399 -2.60 -14.86 32.67
CA ILE A 399 -1.16 -14.58 32.65
C ILE A 399 -0.38 -15.33 33.75
N ASP A 400 -1.08 -15.79 34.78
CA ASP A 400 -0.51 -16.46 35.95
C ASP A 400 -0.68 -17.98 35.94
N LYS A 401 -1.51 -18.51 35.02
CA LYS A 401 -1.82 -19.94 34.90
C LYS A 401 -2.09 -20.33 33.46
N GLU A 402 -1.54 -21.44 33.03
CA GLU A 402 -1.89 -22.06 31.75
C GLU A 402 -3.30 -22.68 31.81
N GLY A 403 -4.04 -22.59 30.71
CA GLY A 403 -5.39 -23.15 30.58
C GLY A 403 -6.39 -22.19 29.94
N VAL A 404 -7.62 -22.69 29.80
CA VAL A 404 -8.80 -21.94 29.36
C VAL A 404 -9.77 -21.88 30.53
N PHE A 405 -10.23 -20.67 30.87
CA PHE A 405 -11.02 -20.39 32.06
C PHE A 405 -12.36 -19.80 31.66
N HIS A 406 -13.39 -20.11 32.43
CA HIS A 406 -14.69 -19.47 32.42
C HIS A 406 -14.99 -19.03 33.86
N THR A 407 -15.61 -17.88 34.04
CA THR A 407 -16.09 -17.41 35.34
C THR A 407 -17.61 -17.35 35.34
N GLU A 408 -18.23 -17.85 36.41
CA GLU A 408 -19.64 -17.57 36.69
C GLU A 408 -19.72 -16.15 37.27
N TRP A 409 -20.12 -15.18 36.44
CA TRP A 409 -20.07 -13.76 36.80
C TRP A 409 -21.32 -13.24 37.52
N LEU A 410 -22.41 -14.00 37.45
CA LEU A 410 -23.67 -13.71 38.13
C LEU A 410 -23.81 -14.71 39.27
N ASP A 411 -24.05 -14.21 40.48
CA ASP A 411 -24.36 -15.04 41.66
C ASP A 411 -25.71 -15.76 41.54
#